data_AF-A0A850JDS9-F1
#
_entry.id   AF-A0A850JDS9-F1
#
_cell.length_a   1.000
_cell.length_b   1.000
_cell.length_c   1.000
_cell.angle_alpha   90.00
_cell.angle_beta   90.00
_cell.angle_gamma   90.00
#
_symmetry.space_group_name_H-M   'P 1'
#
loop_
_entity.id
_entity.type
_entity.pdbx_description
1 polymer ?
#
loop_
_entity_poly.entity_id
_entity_poly.type
_entity_poly.pdbx_seq_one_letter_code
_entity_poly.pdbx_strand_id
1 'polypeptide(L)'
;MTITGTRSTAHRAIADYHAIFEEYLVQFELPDVRFHLGGASGVESLALVWLADETETELMVAVPAKLADQPADARDAIATIRESGRLAGLVELGGPLETTGYFARNR
;
A
#
# COMPACT_ATOMS: atom_id res chain seq x y z
N MET A 1 -9.64 2.95 6.40
CA MET A 1 -8.43 3.70 6.79
C MET A 1 -7.55 3.91 5.57
N THR A 2 -6.85 5.04 5.46
CA THR A 2 -5.88 5.29 4.37
C THR A 2 -4.47 5.33 4.94
N ILE A 3 -3.54 4.62 4.31
CA ILE A 3 -2.11 4.66 4.66
C ILE A 3 -1.36 5.35 3.52
N THR A 4 -0.60 6.37 3.87
CA THR A 4 0.31 7.09 2.97
C THR A 4 1.61 7.34 3.72
N GLY A 5 2.70 7.55 3.01
CA GLY A 5 3.97 7.86 3.65
C GLY A 5 5.06 8.22 2.66
N THR A 6 6.27 8.33 3.19
CA THR A 6 7.46 8.62 2.40
C THR A 6 7.79 7.48 1.44
N ARG A 7 8.29 7.84 0.25
CA ARG A 7 8.85 6.90 -0.74
C ARG A 7 10.25 6.41 -0.37
N SER A 8 10.92 7.11 0.55
CA SER A 8 12.25 6.75 1.05
C SER A 8 12.13 6.19 2.46
N THR A 9 12.64 4.98 2.64
CA THR A 9 12.65 4.26 3.93
C THR A 9 13.88 4.55 4.79
N ALA A 10 14.65 5.58 4.41
CA ALA A 10 15.86 6.02 5.11
C ALA A 10 16.87 4.89 5.44
N HIS A 11 16.92 3.83 4.62
CA HIS A 11 17.74 2.64 4.81
C HIS A 11 17.51 1.91 6.15
N ARG A 12 16.38 2.14 6.82
CA ARG A 12 15.99 1.35 8.00
C ARG A 12 15.72 -0.09 7.60
N ALA A 13 15.89 -1.01 8.53
CA ALA A 13 15.63 -2.42 8.27
C ALA A 13 14.12 -2.65 8.11
N ILE A 14 13.73 -3.66 7.33
CA ILE A 14 12.32 -4.05 7.17
C ILE A 14 11.70 -4.40 8.53
N ALA A 15 12.47 -5.04 9.41
CA ALA A 15 12.02 -5.39 10.77
C ALA A 15 11.66 -4.16 11.61
N ASP A 16 12.33 -3.01 11.40
CA ASP A 16 11.99 -1.77 12.10
C ASP A 16 10.59 -1.27 11.68
N TYR A 17 10.28 -1.38 10.39
CA TYR A 17 8.95 -1.03 9.88
C TYR A 17 7.87 -2.01 10.32
N HIS A 18 8.19 -3.31 10.37
CA HIS A 18 7.28 -4.33 10.89
C HIS A 18 6.85 -4.01 12.33
N ALA A 19 7.81 -3.75 13.23
CA ALA A 19 7.51 -3.37 14.61
C ALA A 19 6.66 -2.09 14.71
N ILE A 20 6.93 -1.09 13.87
CA ILE A 20 6.12 0.14 13.81
C ILE A 20 4.70 -0.19 13.34
N PHE A 21 4.54 -1.00 12.30
CA PHE A 21 3.21 -1.36 11.81
C PHE A 21 2.43 -2.19 12.81
N GLU A 22 3.09 -3.12 13.51
CA GLU A 22 2.46 -3.88 14.59
C GLU A 22 1.95 -2.95 15.71
N GLU A 23 2.79 -2.02 16.17
CA GLU A 23 2.40 -1.07 17.22
C GLU A 23 1.23 -0.16 16.80
N TYR A 24 1.22 0.32 15.55
CA TYR A 24 0.28 1.35 15.13
C TYR A 24 -0.94 0.82 14.37
N LEU A 25 -0.82 -0.24 13.58
CA LEU A 25 -1.89 -0.70 12.67
C LEU A 25 -2.77 -1.79 13.28
N VAL A 26 -2.26 -2.65 14.17
CA VAL A 26 -3.03 -3.76 14.79
C VAL A 26 -4.31 -3.26 15.45
N GLN A 27 -4.28 -2.11 16.12
CA GLN A 27 -5.46 -1.54 16.78
C GLN A 27 -6.61 -1.19 15.81
N PHE A 28 -6.35 -1.16 14.51
CA PHE A 28 -7.31 -0.85 13.45
C PHE A 28 -7.73 -2.09 12.65
N GLU A 29 -7.24 -3.28 12.99
CA GLU A 29 -7.76 -4.55 12.48
C GLU A 29 -9.12 -4.84 13.14
N LEU A 30 -10.14 -4.15 12.65
CA LEU A 30 -11.52 -4.30 13.11
C LEU A 30 -12.38 -4.88 11.98
N PRO A 31 -13.44 -5.64 12.31
CA PRO A 31 -14.44 -6.02 11.32
C PRO A 31 -14.93 -4.80 10.53
N ASP A 32 -15.12 -4.96 9.23
CA ASP A 32 -15.59 -3.93 8.28
C ASP A 32 -14.65 -2.73 8.05
N VAL A 33 -13.45 -2.71 8.65
CA VAL A 33 -12.43 -1.74 8.27
C VAL A 33 -11.72 -2.20 7.00
N ARG A 34 -11.60 -1.31 6.02
CA ARG A 34 -10.81 -1.55 4.81
C ARG A 34 -9.63 -0.59 4.74
N PHE A 35 -8.45 -1.10 4.43
CA PHE A 35 -7.27 -0.28 4.21
C PHE A 35 -7.15 0.16 2.75
N HIS A 36 -6.85 1.44 2.56
CA HIS A 36 -6.69 2.08 1.26
C HIS A 36 -5.25 2.56 1.12
N LEU A 37 -4.58 2.10 0.07
CA LEU A 37 -3.19 2.41 -0.23
C LEU A 37 -3.05 2.84 -1.68
N GLY A 38 -1.89 3.39 -2.00
CA GLY A 38 -1.68 4.13 -3.23
C GLY A 38 -0.77 3.50 -4.28
N GLY A 39 -0.18 2.35 -3.94
CA GLY A 39 0.80 1.67 -4.78
C GLY A 39 2.06 2.50 -5.07
N ALA A 40 2.48 3.37 -4.14
CA ALA A 40 3.80 4.02 -4.21
C ALA A 40 4.86 3.20 -3.45
N SER A 41 6.13 3.32 -3.87
CA SER A 41 7.27 2.73 -3.14
C SER A 41 7.34 3.17 -1.68
N GLY A 42 8.09 2.41 -0.88
CA GLY A 42 8.42 2.77 0.49
C GLY A 42 7.32 2.39 1.47
N VAL A 43 6.83 3.35 2.27
CA VAL A 43 5.92 3.07 3.40
C VAL A 43 4.63 2.39 2.94
N GLU A 44 4.04 2.81 1.82
CA GLU A 44 2.80 2.19 1.31
C GLU A 44 3.03 0.73 0.91
N SER A 45 4.07 0.41 0.13
CA SER A 45 4.41 -0.97 -0.24
C SER A 45 4.73 -1.84 0.98
N LEU A 46 5.51 -1.33 1.93
CA LEU A 46 5.88 -2.08 3.14
C LEU A 46 4.65 -2.38 4.02
N ALA A 47 3.76 -1.39 4.19
CA ALA A 47 2.53 -1.58 4.94
C ALA A 47 1.59 -2.56 4.23
N LEU A 48 1.55 -2.53 2.89
CA LEU A 48 0.73 -3.44 2.09
C LEU A 48 1.13 -4.90 2.31
N VAL A 49 2.44 -5.19 2.28
CA VAL A 49 2.96 -6.55 2.55
C VAL A 49 2.67 -6.95 3.99
N TRP A 50 2.98 -6.09 4.96
CA TRP A 50 2.71 -6.36 6.38
C TRP A 50 1.24 -6.68 6.65
N LEU A 51 0.31 -5.87 6.12
CA LEU A 51 -1.12 -6.09 6.29
C LEU A 51 -1.60 -7.41 5.67
N ALA A 52 -0.96 -7.84 4.58
CA ALA A 52 -1.31 -9.09 3.91
C ALA A 52 -0.83 -10.32 4.68
N ASP A 53 0.29 -10.19 5.39
CA ASP A 53 0.91 -11.28 6.13
C ASP A 53 0.33 -11.41 7.55
N GLU A 54 0.01 -10.29 8.20
CA GLU A 54 -0.31 -10.26 9.63
C GLU A 54 -1.79 -10.07 9.94
N THR A 55 -2.63 -9.72 8.94
CA THR A 55 -4.04 -9.39 9.18
C THR A 55 -4.98 -10.05 8.18
N GLU A 56 -6.24 -10.21 8.60
CA GLU A 56 -7.32 -10.66 7.73
C GLU A 56 -8.16 -9.49 7.22
N THR A 57 -7.54 -8.32 7.01
CA THR A 57 -8.25 -7.12 6.54
C THR A 57 -8.34 -7.07 5.02
N GLU A 58 -9.43 -6.50 4.49
CA GLU A 58 -9.54 -6.24 3.05
C GLU A 58 -8.66 -5.05 2.63
N LEU A 59 -8.00 -5.19 1.48
CA LEU A 59 -7.06 -4.19 0.96
C LEU A 59 -7.53 -3.62 -0.38
N MET A 60 -7.50 -2.28 -0.48
CA MET A 60 -7.85 -1.53 -1.68
C MET A 60 -6.64 -0.70 -2.13
N VAL A 61 -6.26 -0.82 -3.40
CA VAL A 61 -5.14 -0.05 -3.97
C VAL A 61 -5.60 0.87 -5.10
N ALA A 62 -5.30 2.16 -5.01
CA ALA A 62 -5.55 3.12 -6.08
C ALA A 62 -4.23 3.70 -6.59
N VAL A 63 -3.86 3.39 -7.84
CA VAL A 63 -2.61 3.87 -8.45
C VAL A 63 -2.87 5.08 -9.35
N PRO A 64 -1.93 6.05 -9.43
CA PRO A 64 -2.14 7.29 -10.17
C PRO A 64 -2.26 7.08 -11.69
N ALA A 65 -1.64 6.02 -12.23
CA ALA A 65 -1.62 5.67 -13.64
C ALA A 65 -2.06 4.22 -13.81
N LYS A 66 -1.27 3.38 -14.51
CA LYS A 66 -1.44 1.92 -14.49
C LYS A 66 -0.53 1.28 -13.44
N LEU A 67 -0.85 0.06 -13.04
CA LEU A 67 -0.02 -0.80 -12.20
C LEU A 67 1.33 -1.03 -12.86
N ALA A 68 1.35 -1.28 -14.18
CA ALA A 68 2.58 -1.52 -14.93
C ALA A 68 3.56 -0.34 -14.87
N ASP A 69 3.05 0.87 -14.63
CA ASP A 69 3.85 2.08 -14.54
C ASP A 69 4.35 2.36 -13.11
N GLN A 70 3.90 1.58 -12.12
CA GLN A 70 4.35 1.75 -10.74
C GLN A 70 5.77 1.19 -10.54
N PRO A 71 6.49 1.72 -9.54
CA PRO A 71 7.78 1.17 -9.12
C PRO A 71 7.73 -0.34 -8.85
N ALA A 72 8.86 -1.02 -9.05
CA ALA A 72 8.94 -2.48 -8.97
C ALA A 72 8.48 -3.03 -7.60
N ASP A 73 8.95 -2.42 -6.51
CA ASP A 73 8.58 -2.81 -5.15
C ASP A 73 7.08 -2.67 -4.88
N ALA A 74 6.44 -1.62 -5.41
CA ALA A 74 5.00 -1.46 -5.33
C ALA A 74 4.24 -2.51 -6.16
N ARG A 75 4.72 -2.82 -7.36
CA ARG A 75 4.13 -3.89 -8.20
C ARG A 75 4.23 -5.25 -7.52
N ASP A 76 5.37 -5.55 -6.92
CA ASP A 76 5.61 -6.81 -6.23
C ASP A 76 4.72 -6.93 -4.98
N ALA A 77 4.62 -5.88 -4.17
CA ALA A 77 3.70 -5.84 -3.04
C ALA A 77 2.24 -6.08 -3.47
N ILE A 78 1.78 -5.40 -4.54
CA ILE A 78 0.42 -5.58 -5.08
C ILE A 78 0.19 -7.01 -5.60
N ALA A 79 1.22 -7.63 -6.18
CA ALA A 79 1.15 -9.02 -6.61
C ALA A 79 1.01 -9.97 -5.41
N THR A 80 1.81 -9.79 -4.36
CA THR A 80 1.75 -10.58 -3.12
C THR A 80 0.33 -10.57 -2.52
N ILE A 81 -0.30 -9.40 -2.41
CA ILE A 81 -1.65 -9.31 -1.82
C ILE A 81 -2.76 -9.83 -2.73
N ARG A 82 -2.51 -9.86 -4.04
CA ARG A 82 -3.41 -10.48 -5.00
C ARG A 82 -3.36 -12.00 -4.87
N GLU A 83 -2.16 -12.55 -4.70
CA GLU A 83 -1.93 -13.99 -4.50
C GLU A 83 -2.51 -14.48 -3.17
N SER A 84 -2.46 -13.67 -2.12
CA SER A 84 -3.11 -13.99 -0.83
C SER A 84 -4.64 -13.89 -0.85
N GLY A 85 -5.24 -13.39 -1.94
CA GLY A 85 -6.69 -13.21 -2.06
C GLY A 85 -7.26 -12.03 -1.26
N ARG A 86 -6.39 -11.20 -0.66
CA ARG A 86 -6.78 -10.07 0.20
C ARG A 86 -7.05 -8.76 -0.55
N LEU A 87 -6.66 -8.69 -1.83
CA LEU A 87 -6.92 -7.54 -2.70
C LEU A 87 -8.41 -7.44 -3.07
N ALA A 88 -9.16 -6.64 -2.31
CA ALA A 88 -10.57 -6.36 -2.57
C ALA A 88 -10.78 -5.48 -3.82
N GLY A 89 -9.78 -4.71 -4.22
CA GLY A 89 -9.81 -4.00 -5.49
C GLY A 89 -8.49 -3.30 -5.85
N LEU A 90 -8.31 -3.08 -7.15
CA LEU A 90 -7.27 -2.24 -7.72
C LEU A 90 -7.91 -1.24 -8.68
N VAL A 91 -7.68 0.05 -8.46
CA VAL A 91 -8.15 1.13 -9.32
C VAL A 91 -6.95 1.79 -10.01
N GLU A 92 -6.95 1.78 -11.33
CA GLU A 92 -5.98 2.48 -12.17
C GLU A 92 -6.61 3.79 -12.66
N LEU A 93 -6.12 4.93 -12.20
CA LEU A 93 -6.73 6.23 -12.53
C LEU A 93 -6.36 6.73 -13.93
N GLY A 94 -5.36 6.12 -14.58
CA GLY A 94 -4.93 6.50 -15.93
C GLY A 94 -4.37 7.93 -16.04
N GLY A 95 -3.96 8.52 -14.92
CA GLY A 95 -3.34 9.84 -14.86
C GLY A 95 -1.84 9.83 -15.15
N PRO A 96 -1.20 11.02 -15.13
CA PRO A 96 0.25 11.18 -15.31
C PRO A 96 1.08 10.51 -14.20
N LEU A 97 2.34 10.16 -14.48
CA LEU A 97 3.26 9.60 -13.47
C LEU A 97 3.99 10.67 -12.66
N GLU A 98 3.89 11.91 -13.11
CA GLU A 98 4.44 13.06 -12.43
C GLU A 98 3.63 13.40 -11.17
N THR A 99 4.16 14.35 -10.40
CA THR A 99 3.57 14.89 -9.17
C THR A 99 2.06 15.15 -9.27
N THR A 100 1.59 15.60 -10.43
CA THR A 100 0.17 15.91 -10.68
C THR A 100 -0.73 14.68 -10.60
N GLY A 101 -0.30 13.51 -11.08
CA GLY A 101 -1.10 12.29 -11.01
C GLY A 101 -1.17 11.72 -9.60
N TYR A 102 -0.07 11.79 -8.85
CA TYR A 102 -0.09 11.46 -7.43
C TYR A 102 -0.99 12.39 -6.62
N PHE A 103 -0.99 13.70 -6.91
CA PHE A 103 -1.93 14.62 -6.26
C PHE A 103 -3.38 14.39 -6.67
N ALA A 104 -3.65 13.98 -7.91
CA ALA A 104 -5.00 13.61 -8.33
C ALA A 104 -5.49 12.35 -7.60
N ARG A 105 -4.61 11.34 -7.43
CA ARG A 105 -4.92 10.10 -6.70
C ARG A 105 -5.24 10.34 -5.22
N ASN A 106 -4.62 11.33 -4.60
CA ASN A 106 -4.77 11.62 -3.17
C ASN A 106 -6.02 12.44 -2.81
N ARG A 107 -6.80 12.88 -3.81
CA ARG A 107 -8.06 13.61 -3.60
C ARG A 107 -9.23 12.66 -3.43
#